data_AF-E5AAH7-F1
#
_entry.id   AF-E5AAH7-F1
#
_cell.length_a   1.000
_cell.length_b   1.000
_cell.length_c   1.000
_cell.angle_alpha   90.00
_cell.angle_beta   90.00
_cell.angle_gamma   90.00
#
_symmetry.space_group_name_H-M   'P 1'
#
loop_
_entity.id
_entity.type
_entity.pdbx_description
1 polymer ?
#
loop_
_entity_poly.entity_id
_entity_poly.type
_entity_poly.pdbx_seq_one_letter_code
_entity_poly.pdbx_strand_id
1 'polypeptide(L)'
;MPGRTSAQDGFHQLVQALSDKLGPSRGIDSDDIDPSDLQKLMEDYVSNDAEWEKYYFASEHIPYTRNLVDKGNGKSNLLILVWGPNKESVVHE
;
A
#
# COMPACT_ATOMS: atom_id res chain seq x y z
N MET A 1 12.95 -18.47 -23.26
CA MET A 1 13.96 -18.00 -22.29
C MET A 1 13.21 -17.55 -21.04
N PRO A 2 13.24 -18.28 -19.91
CA PRO A 2 12.57 -17.80 -18.70
C PRO A 2 13.44 -16.68 -18.08
N GLY A 3 12.87 -15.48 -18.02
CA GLY A 3 13.50 -14.31 -17.42
C GLY A 3 13.73 -14.52 -15.94
N ARG A 4 14.93 -14.12 -15.49
CA ARG A 4 15.40 -14.14 -14.11
C ARG A 4 14.38 -13.48 -13.17
N THR A 5 14.08 -14.16 -12.07
CA THR A 5 13.41 -13.61 -10.89
C THR A 5 14.25 -12.46 -10.35
N SER A 6 13.86 -11.22 -10.64
CA SER A 6 14.41 -10.03 -9.99
C SER A 6 14.13 -10.13 -8.49
N ALA A 7 15.12 -9.88 -7.64
CA ALA A 7 14.85 -9.65 -6.22
C ALA A 7 13.79 -8.55 -6.12
N GLN A 8 12.65 -8.83 -5.50
CA GLN A 8 11.61 -7.82 -5.29
C GLN A 8 12.20 -6.68 -4.45
N ASP A 9 11.91 -5.44 -4.83
CA ASP A 9 12.30 -4.25 -4.06
C ASP A 9 11.57 -4.17 -2.71
N GLY A 10 11.99 -3.25 -1.83
CA GLY A 10 11.48 -3.17 -0.46
C GLY A 10 9.96 -2.94 -0.41
N PHE A 11 9.44 -2.12 -1.31
CA PHE A 11 8.01 -1.86 -1.42
C PHE A 11 7.23 -3.12 -1.78
N HIS A 12 7.66 -3.88 -2.80
CA HIS A 12 6.97 -5.12 -3.17
C HIS A 12 7.08 -6.20 -2.09
N GLN A 13 8.18 -6.24 -1.35
CA GLN A 13 8.30 -7.10 -0.16
C GLN A 13 7.28 -6.72 0.92
N LEU A 14 7.07 -5.43 1.18
CA LEU A 14 6.02 -4.96 2.08
C LEU A 14 4.62 -5.39 1.60
N VAL A 15 4.30 -5.17 0.32
CA VAL A 15 3.01 -5.56 -0.26
C VAL A 15 2.76 -7.07 -0.07
N GLN A 16 3.78 -7.90 -0.34
CA GLN A 16 3.69 -9.34 -0.13
C GLN A 16 3.51 -9.69 1.35
N ALA A 17 4.27 -9.08 2.26
CA ALA A 17 4.17 -9.34 3.69
C ALA A 17 2.79 -9.00 4.26
N LEU A 18 2.17 -7.89 3.81
CA LEU A 18 0.80 -7.54 4.16
C LEU A 18 -0.20 -8.58 3.66
N SER A 19 -0.05 -9.02 2.40
CA SER A 19 -0.88 -10.06 1.80
C SER A 19 -0.78 -11.38 2.56
N ASP A 20 0.44 -11.80 2.92
CA ASP A 20 0.69 -13.01 3.70
C ASP A 20 0.08 -12.91 5.11
N LYS A 21 0.22 -11.74 5.76
CA LYS A 21 -0.34 -11.50 7.08
C LYS A 21 -1.86 -11.52 7.07
N LEU A 22 -2.52 -10.98 6.04
CA LEU A 22 -3.98 -11.07 5.88
C LEU A 22 -4.43 -12.45 5.37
N GLY A 23 -3.56 -13.18 4.69
CA GLY A 23 -3.89 -14.48 4.10
C GLY A 23 -5.04 -14.42 3.09
N PRO A 24 -5.63 -15.55 2.70
CA PRO A 24 -6.57 -15.61 1.57
C PRO A 24 -7.97 -15.07 1.85
N SER A 25 -8.34 -14.79 3.11
CA SER A 25 -9.74 -14.48 3.45
C SER A 25 -9.96 -13.53 4.63
N ARG A 26 -8.91 -13.11 5.35
CA ARG A 26 -9.08 -12.30 6.58
C ARG A 26 -9.12 -10.82 6.25
N GLY A 27 -10.04 -10.12 6.90
CA GLY A 27 -10.09 -8.66 6.86
C GLY A 27 -9.05 -8.04 7.80
N ILE A 28 -8.80 -6.74 7.61
CA ILE A 28 -8.00 -5.93 8.55
C ILE A 28 -8.71 -5.83 9.91
N ASP A 29 -10.03 -5.96 9.91
CA ASP A 29 -10.95 -5.93 11.05
C ASP A 29 -11.24 -7.31 11.65
N SER A 30 -10.54 -8.36 11.22
CA SER A 30 -10.75 -9.71 11.71
C SER A 30 -10.20 -9.86 13.13
N ASP A 31 -10.94 -10.53 14.03
CA ASP A 31 -10.55 -10.73 15.44
C ASP A 31 -9.20 -11.45 15.61
N ASP A 32 -8.75 -12.19 14.59
CA ASP A 32 -7.49 -12.93 14.58
C ASP A 32 -6.31 -12.16 13.95
N ILE A 33 -6.52 -10.91 13.54
CA ILE A 33 -5.48 -10.01 13.02
C ILE A 33 -5.25 -8.91 14.05
N ASP A 34 -4.03 -8.81 14.59
CA ASP A 34 -3.62 -7.65 15.38
C ASP A 34 -3.25 -6.50 14.43
N PRO A 35 -3.96 -5.36 14.44
CA PRO A 35 -3.63 -4.20 13.61
C PRO A 35 -2.21 -3.68 13.85
N SER A 36 -1.67 -3.87 15.07
CA SER A 36 -0.31 -3.45 15.44
C SER A 36 0.75 -4.18 14.61
N ASP A 37 0.50 -5.43 14.22
CA ASP A 37 1.43 -6.18 13.38
C ASP A 37 1.46 -5.62 11.95
N LEU A 38 0.31 -5.23 11.40
CA LEU A 38 0.23 -4.59 10.09
C LEU A 38 0.90 -3.21 10.10
N GLN A 39 0.66 -2.43 11.17
CA GLN A 39 1.32 -1.15 11.36
C GLN A 39 2.85 -1.32 11.41
N LYS A 40 3.35 -2.30 12.16
CA LYS A 40 4.78 -2.58 12.24
C LYS A 40 5.39 -2.94 10.88
N LEU A 41 4.72 -3.76 10.07
CA LEU A 41 5.18 -4.06 8.71
C LEU A 41 5.33 -2.77 7.88
N MET A 42 4.35 -1.87 7.97
CA MET A 42 4.39 -0.58 7.27
C MET A 42 5.52 0.35 7.77
N GLU A 43 5.78 0.36 9.08
CA GLU A 43 6.83 1.17 9.71
C GLU A 43 8.25 0.65 9.43
N ASP A 44 8.42 -0.68 9.34
CA ASP A 44 9.71 -1.32 9.07
C ASP A 44 10.18 -1.08 7.62
N TYR A 45 9.28 -0.72 6.71
CA TYR A 45 9.62 -0.36 5.34
C TYR A 45 10.26 1.03 5.26
N VAL A 46 11.52 1.07 4.82
CA VAL A 46 12.22 2.32 4.52
C VAL A 46 11.90 2.77 3.10
N SER A 47 11.15 3.88 2.97
CA SER A 47 10.66 4.37 1.68
C SER A 47 11.77 4.69 0.68
N ASN A 48 11.58 4.21 -0.55
CA ASN A 48 12.38 4.56 -1.73
C ASN A 48 11.44 4.90 -2.90
N ASP A 49 11.52 6.13 -3.39
CA ASP A 49 10.60 6.67 -4.40
C ASP A 49 10.57 5.82 -5.67
N ALA A 50 11.71 5.27 -6.10
CA ALA A 50 11.81 4.44 -7.30
C ALA A 50 10.96 3.15 -7.22
N GLU A 51 10.62 2.69 -6.02
CA GLU A 51 9.88 1.45 -5.79
C GLU A 51 8.36 1.64 -5.92
N TRP A 52 7.87 2.86 -5.64
CA TRP A 52 6.44 3.21 -5.70
C TRP A 52 6.08 4.28 -6.75
N GLU A 53 7.05 4.85 -7.47
CA GLU A 53 6.86 5.90 -8.49
C GLU A 53 5.79 5.53 -9.54
N LYS A 54 5.66 4.26 -9.90
CA LYS A 54 4.63 3.80 -10.85
C LYS A 54 3.18 4.04 -10.39
N TYR A 55 2.96 4.31 -9.11
CA TYR A 55 1.67 4.67 -8.51
C TYR A 55 1.55 6.18 -8.22
N TYR A 56 2.58 6.96 -8.55
CA TYR A 56 2.59 8.40 -8.40
C TYR A 56 1.82 9.06 -9.55
N PHE A 57 0.52 9.26 -9.36
CA PHE A 57 -0.33 9.98 -10.30
C PHE A 57 -0.75 11.31 -9.68
N ALA A 58 0.03 12.38 -9.87
CA ALA A 58 -0.34 13.70 -9.38
C ALA A 58 -1.48 14.32 -10.23
N SER A 59 -2.27 15.19 -9.61
CA SER A 59 -3.30 15.97 -10.31
C SER A 59 -3.37 17.38 -9.75
N GLU A 60 -3.42 18.38 -10.63
CA GLU A 60 -3.60 19.78 -10.25
C GLU A 60 -5.08 20.13 -10.00
N HIS A 61 -6.00 19.27 -10.44
CA HIS A 61 -7.44 19.53 -10.41
C HIS A 61 -8.13 19.08 -9.12
N ILE A 62 -7.52 18.15 -8.37
CA ILE A 62 -8.11 17.62 -7.14
C ILE A 62 -7.09 17.68 -5.99
N PRO A 63 -7.54 17.70 -4.72
CA PRO A 63 -6.64 17.83 -3.57
C PRO A 63 -5.61 16.70 -3.46
N TYR A 64 -6.03 15.47 -3.78
CA TYR A 64 -5.17 14.30 -3.84
C TYR A 64 -5.76 13.24 -4.76
N THR A 65 -4.91 12.37 -5.30
CA THR A 65 -5.34 11.14 -6.01
C THR A 65 -5.27 9.92 -5.08
N ARG A 66 -6.04 8.87 -5.39
CA ARG A 66 -6.06 7.60 -4.66
C ARG A 66 -5.69 6.49 -5.63
N ASN A 67 -4.46 6.00 -5.55
CA ASN A 67 -3.88 5.11 -6.54
C ASN A 67 -3.81 3.69 -6.00
N LEU A 68 -4.53 2.78 -6.62
CA LEU A 68 -4.60 1.38 -6.18
C LEU A 68 -3.26 0.68 -6.42
N VAL A 69 -2.67 0.16 -5.34
CA VAL A 69 -1.46 -0.65 -5.37
C VAL A 69 -1.81 -2.13 -5.48
N ASP A 70 -2.65 -2.59 -4.55
CA ASP A 70 -3.03 -3.98 -4.41
C ASP A 70 -4.45 -4.12 -3.85
N LYS A 71 -5.21 -5.13 -4.31
CA LYS A 71 -6.58 -5.42 -3.84
C LYS A 71 -6.63 -6.42 -2.69
N GLY A 72 -5.47 -6.81 -2.17
CA GLY A 72 -5.29 -7.83 -1.16
C GLY A 72 -6.02 -9.12 -1.55
N ASN A 73 -6.73 -9.66 -0.57
CA ASN A 73 -7.58 -10.84 -0.68
C ASN A 73 -9.07 -10.50 -0.94
N GLY A 74 -9.37 -9.27 -1.38
CA GLY A 74 -10.74 -8.77 -1.54
C GLY A 74 -11.42 -8.32 -0.24
N LYS A 75 -10.71 -8.34 0.89
CA LYS A 75 -11.13 -7.76 2.18
C LYS A 75 -10.33 -6.53 2.60
N SER A 76 -9.31 -6.17 1.84
CA SER A 76 -8.50 -4.97 2.05
C SER A 76 -8.12 -4.33 0.71
N ASN A 77 -7.65 -3.08 0.75
CA ASN A 77 -6.98 -2.45 -0.38
C ASN A 77 -5.74 -1.73 0.16
N LEU A 78 -4.65 -1.78 -0.59
CA LEU A 78 -3.50 -0.91 -0.40
C LEU A 78 -3.53 0.20 -1.44
N LEU A 79 -3.48 1.45 -0.98
CA LEU A 79 -3.51 2.64 -1.83
C LEU A 79 -2.28 3.52 -1.55
N ILE A 80 -1.79 4.20 -2.58
CA ILE A 80 -0.92 5.37 -2.44
C ILE A 80 -1.76 6.62 -2.69
N LEU A 81 -1.74 7.55 -1.74
CA LEU A 81 -2.36 8.86 -1.89
C LEU A 81 -1.29 9.89 -2.28
N VAL A 82 -1.51 10.59 -3.39
CA VAL A 82 -0.60 11.66 -3.84
C VAL A 82 -1.28 13.00 -3.60
N TRP A 83 -0.73 13.77 -2.68
CA TRP A 83 -1.24 15.08 -2.28
C TRP A 83 -0.67 16.19 -3.17
N GLY A 84 -1.54 17.08 -3.63
CA GLY A 84 -1.09 18.34 -4.22
C GLY A 84 -0.46 19.26 -3.17
N PRO A 85 0.38 20.23 -3.56
CA PRO A 85 0.95 21.18 -2.64
C PRO A 85 -0.13 21.95 -1.85
N ASN A 86 0.03 22.03 -0.52
CA ASN A 86 -0.89 22.70 0.41
C ASN A 86 -2.34 22.18 0.34
N LYS A 87 -2.55 20.90 0.02
CA LYS A 87 -3.86 20.26 0.01
C LYS A 87 -4.10 19.43 1.27
N GLU A 88 -5.36 19.32 1.66
CA GLU A 88 -5.83 18.56 2.82
C GLU A 88 -7.09 17.77 2.46
N SER A 89 -7.42 16.76 3.26
CA SER A 89 -8.69 16.07 3.12
C SER A 89 -9.81 16.89 3.75
N VAL A 90 -11.01 16.76 3.20
CA VAL A 90 -12.22 17.08 3.95
C VAL A 90 -12.33 16.17 5.18
N VAL A 91 -13.03 16.63 6.22
CA VAL A 91 -13.37 15.79 7.37
C VAL A 91 -14.19 14.60 6.89
N HIS A 92 -13.79 13.39 7.29
CA HIS A 92 -14.44 12.13 6.99
C HIS A 92 -14.35 11.20 8.20
N GLU A 93 -15.24 10.19 8.25
CA GLU A 93 -15.30 9.14 9.27
C GLU A 93 -14.37 7.96 8.95
#